data_AF-I3DUY8-F1
#
_entry.id   AF-I3DUY8-F1
#
_cell.length_a   1.000
_cell.length_b   1.000
_cell.length_c   1.000
_cell.angle_alpha   90.00
_cell.angle_beta   90.00
_cell.angle_gamma   90.00
#
_symmetry.space_group_name_H-M   'P 1'
#
loop_
_entity.id
_entity.type
_entity.pdbx_description
1 polymer ?
#
loop_
_entity_poly.entity_id
_entity_poly.type
_entity_poly.pdbx_seq_one_letter_code
_entity_poly.pdbx_strand_id
1 'polypeptide(L)'
;MHTLATNQYFVDGNKRTAYITAASFLELNGYVLCITYWDLFFATKLIANQKWELDRIAQWLNENSIPESEYVEGMETEKEILIELYEEYI
;
A
#
# COMPACT_ATOMS: atom_id res chain seq x y z
N MET A 1 -0.13 0.66 -8.77
CA MET A 1 -0.88 -0.20 -7.81
C MET A 1 -2.25 -0.61 -8.36
N HIS A 2 -3.21 0.31 -8.53
CA HIS A 2 -4.61 0.03 -8.92
C HIS A 2 -4.77 -1.05 -10.01
N THR A 3 -4.30 -0.77 -11.23
CA THR A 3 -4.49 -1.63 -12.41
C THR A 3 -3.97 -3.06 -12.20
N LEU A 4 -2.81 -3.22 -11.57
CA LEU A 4 -2.21 -4.53 -11.30
C LEU A 4 -2.99 -5.33 -10.24
N ALA A 5 -3.66 -4.64 -9.30
CA ALA A 5 -4.40 -5.29 -8.22
C ALA A 5 -5.85 -5.65 -8.61
N THR A 6 -6.48 -4.86 -9.50
CA THR A 6 -7.87 -5.06 -9.95
C THR A 6 -8.02 -6.00 -11.14
N ASN A 7 -6.92 -6.33 -11.82
CA ASN A 7 -6.91 -7.21 -12.99
C ASN A 7 -6.12 -8.50 -12.73
N GLN A 8 -6.40 -9.54 -13.50
CA GLN A 8 -5.77 -10.85 -13.41
C GLN A 8 -4.74 -11.04 -14.53
N TYR A 9 -3.71 -10.19 -14.58
CA TYR A 9 -2.66 -10.27 -15.61
C TYR A 9 -1.74 -11.48 -15.44
N PHE A 10 -1.56 -11.92 -14.19
CA PHE A 10 -0.77 -13.08 -13.84
C PHE A 10 -1.66 -14.21 -13.31
N VAL A 11 -1.18 -15.46 -13.43
CA VAL A 11 -1.87 -16.66 -12.88
C VAL A 11 -2.04 -16.55 -11.37
N ASP A 12 -1.03 -16.01 -10.68
CA ASP A 12 -1.07 -15.62 -9.27
C ASP A 12 -0.12 -14.43 -9.07
N GLY A 13 -0.22 -13.75 -7.93
CA GLY A 13 0.72 -12.71 -7.52
C GLY A 13 0.26 -11.29 -7.82
N ASN A 14 -0.86 -11.08 -8.52
CA ASN A 14 -1.35 -9.75 -8.94
C ASN A 14 -1.28 -8.68 -7.83
N LYS A 15 -1.76 -8.97 -6.62
CA LYS A 15 -1.70 -8.06 -5.46
C LYS A 15 -0.28 -7.80 -4.94
N ARG A 16 0.56 -8.83 -4.89
CA ARG A 16 1.96 -8.71 -4.45
C ARG A 16 2.75 -7.88 -5.46
N THR A 17 2.58 -8.15 -6.74
CA THR A 17 3.19 -7.38 -7.82
C THR A 17 2.69 -5.93 -7.82
N ALA A 18 1.40 -5.69 -7.63
CA ALA A 18 0.84 -4.35 -7.53
C ALA A 18 1.47 -3.50 -6.42
N TYR A 19 1.69 -4.11 -5.25
CA TYR A 19 2.38 -3.50 -4.12
C TYR A 19 3.86 -3.25 -4.43
N ILE A 20 4.61 -4.28 -4.82
CA ILE A 20 6.05 -4.16 -5.07
C ILE A 20 6.32 -3.10 -6.14
N THR A 21 5.54 -3.07 -7.23
CA THR A 21 5.69 -2.04 -8.25
C THR A 21 5.43 -0.63 -7.71
N ALA A 22 4.47 -0.45 -6.80
CA ALA A 22 4.19 0.85 -6.20
C ALA A 22 5.28 1.27 -5.20
N ALA A 23 5.73 0.34 -4.34
CA ALA A 23 6.80 0.57 -3.39
C ALA A 23 8.12 0.91 -4.12
N SER A 24 8.52 0.12 -5.11
CA SER A 24 9.72 0.39 -5.91
C SER A 24 9.62 1.72 -6.68
N PHE A 25 8.42 2.11 -7.14
CA PHE A 25 8.23 3.42 -7.76
C PHE A 25 8.51 4.56 -6.75
N LEU A 26 8.03 4.45 -5.51
CA LEU A 26 8.32 5.44 -4.47
C LEU A 26 9.81 5.47 -4.12
N GLU A 27 10.44 4.30 -3.96
CA GLU A 27 11.88 4.18 -3.63
C GLU A 27 12.75 4.84 -4.71
N LEU A 28 12.44 4.60 -5.99
CA LEU A 28 13.14 5.25 -7.11
C LEU A 28 13.00 6.78 -7.12
N ASN A 29 12.03 7.33 -6.40
CA ASN A 29 11.80 8.77 -6.23
C ASN A 29 12.23 9.27 -4.83
N GLY A 30 12.95 8.47 -4.04
CA GLY A 30 13.47 8.85 -2.72
C GLY A 30 12.43 8.82 -1.60
N TYR A 31 11.38 8.01 -1.73
CA TYR A 31 10.36 7.81 -0.71
C TYR A 31 10.27 6.34 -0.30
N VAL A 32 10.05 6.09 0.98
CA VAL A 32 9.80 4.74 1.53
C VAL A 32 8.37 4.66 2.01
N LEU A 33 7.69 3.56 1.70
CA LEU A 33 6.33 3.29 2.19
C LEU A 33 6.41 2.64 3.57
N CYS A 34 6.05 3.38 4.62
CA CYS A 34 6.09 2.98 6.01
C CYS A 34 4.73 2.46 6.47
N ILE A 35 4.52 1.16 6.30
CA ILE A 35 3.27 0.45 6.59
C ILE A 35 3.55 -0.92 7.23
N THR A 36 2.63 -1.38 8.07
CA THR A 36 2.70 -2.76 8.60
C THR A 36 2.29 -3.78 7.54
N TYR A 37 2.58 -5.06 7.79
CA TYR A 37 2.05 -6.17 6.98
C TYR A 37 0.52 -6.20 6.91
N TRP A 38 -0.15 -5.76 7.97
CA TRP A 38 -1.60 -5.73 8.02
C TRP A 38 -2.18 -4.59 7.20
N ASP A 39 -1.58 -3.40 7.27
CA ASP A 39 -1.98 -2.27 6.44
C ASP A 39 -1.89 -2.65 4.96
N LEU A 40 -0.78 -3.30 4.58
CA LEU A 40 -0.59 -3.83 3.23
C LEU A 40 -1.68 -4.85 2.85
N PHE A 41 -1.99 -5.78 3.75
CA PHE A 41 -3.01 -6.81 3.52
C PHE A 41 -4.38 -6.17 3.26
N PHE A 42 -4.82 -5.25 4.12
CA PHE A 42 -6.13 -4.62 3.99
C PHE A 42 -6.19 -3.68 2.78
N ALA A 43 -5.19 -2.81 2.58
CA ALA A 43 -5.15 -1.92 1.43
C ALA A 43 -5.21 -2.69 0.10
N THR A 44 -4.40 -3.75 -0.05
CA THR A 44 -4.42 -4.55 -1.30
C THR A 44 -5.73 -5.31 -1.50
N LYS A 45 -6.44 -5.68 -0.43
CA LYS A 45 -7.79 -6.26 -0.51
C LYS A 45 -8.83 -5.23 -0.92
N LEU A 46 -8.84 -4.04 -0.31
CA LEU A 46 -9.74 -2.94 -0.64
C LEU A 46 -9.59 -2.53 -2.11
N ILE A 47 -8.36 -2.40 -2.58
CA ILE A 47 -8.05 -2.10 -3.99
C ILE A 47 -8.52 -3.23 -4.90
N ALA A 48 -8.17 -4.49 -4.61
CA ALA A 48 -8.55 -5.61 -5.48
C ALA A 48 -10.07 -5.82 -5.57
N ASN A 49 -10.80 -5.45 -4.52
CA ASN A 49 -12.27 -5.46 -4.47
C ASN A 49 -12.91 -4.17 -5.02
N GLN A 50 -12.11 -3.26 -5.61
CA GLN A 50 -12.56 -1.98 -6.17
C GLN A 50 -13.34 -1.12 -5.15
N LYS A 51 -12.94 -1.18 -3.87
CA LYS A 51 -13.44 -0.30 -2.81
C LYS A 51 -12.68 1.02 -2.75
N TRP A 52 -11.42 1.02 -3.19
CA TRP A 52 -10.59 2.21 -3.31
C TRP A 52 -10.41 2.58 -4.77
N GLU A 53 -10.86 3.78 -5.11
CA GLU A 53 -10.56 4.44 -6.38
C GLU A 53 -9.13 4.98 -6.40
N LEU A 54 -8.64 5.32 -7.59
CA LEU A 54 -7.25 5.76 -7.81
C LEU A 54 -6.83 6.90 -6.87
N ASP A 55 -7.70 7.88 -6.64
CA ASP A 55 -7.40 9.04 -5.79
C ASP A 55 -7.21 8.65 -4.32
N ARG A 56 -8.04 7.73 -3.79
CA ARG A 56 -7.88 7.21 -2.42
C ARG A 56 -6.57 6.42 -2.28
N ILE A 57 -6.18 5.66 -3.32
CA ILE A 57 -4.90 4.95 -3.34
C ILE A 57 -3.73 5.94 -3.32
N ALA A 58 -3.81 7.00 -4.12
CA ALA A 58 -2.77 8.03 -4.16
C ALA A 58 -2.65 8.75 -2.81
N GLN A 59 -3.78 9.11 -2.19
CA GLN A 59 -3.82 9.69 -0.86
C GLN A 59 -3.19 8.76 0.18
N TRP A 60 -3.58 7.49 0.21
CA TRP A 60 -3.04 6.52 1.17
C TRP A 60 -1.54 6.32 1.00
N LEU A 61 -1.03 6.25 -0.24
CA LEU A 61 0.41 6.18 -0.49
C LEU A 61 1.13 7.43 0.01
N ASN A 62 0.53 8.62 -0.14
CA ASN A 62 1.10 9.87 0.34
C ASN A 62 1.15 9.94 1.88
N GLU A 63 0.06 9.58 2.56
CA GLU A 63 -0.03 9.55 4.03
C GLU A 63 0.89 8.50 4.67
N ASN A 64 1.26 7.48 3.90
CA ASN A 64 2.07 6.36 4.38
C ASN A 64 3.48 6.32 3.83
N SER A 65 3.92 7.34 3.10
CA SER A 65 5.31 7.43 2.65
C SER A 65 6.03 8.61 3.28
N ILE A 66 7.32 8.42 3.54
CA ILE A 66 8.22 9.46 4.04
C ILE A 66 9.45 9.52 3.13
N PRO A 67 10.18 10.65 3.09
CA PRO A 67 11.47 10.70 2.42
C PRO A 67 12.40 9.61 2.96
N GLU A 68 13.13 8.92 2.07
CA GLU A 68 14.09 7.88 2.44
C GLU A 68 15.16 8.42 3.41
N SER A 69 15.52 9.70 3.30
CA SER A 69 16.44 10.38 4.21
C SER A 69 15.94 10.49 5.66
N GLU A 70 14.63 10.36 5.87
CA GLU A 70 13.97 10.45 7.18
C GLU A 70 13.58 9.06 7.72
N TYR A 71 13.77 8.00 6.93
CA TYR A 71 13.44 6.64 7.32
C TYR A 71 14.42 6.10 8.38
N VAL A 72 13.85 5.52 9.43
CA VAL A 72 14.57 4.76 10.46
C VAL A 72 14.01 3.35 10.49
N GLU A 73 14.88 2.35 10.56
CA GLU A 73 14.48 0.95 10.62
C GLU A 73 13.53 0.70 11.81
N GLY A 74 12.34 0.14 11.53
CA GLY A 74 11.33 -0.17 12.53
C GLY A 74 10.17 0.84 12.64
N MET A 75 10.20 1.98 11.93
CA MET A 75 9.11 2.97 11.95
C MET A 75 7.75 2.42 11.47
N GLU A 76 7.76 1.34 10.69
CA GLU A 76 6.56 0.65 10.23
C GLU A 76 5.78 -0.04 11.36
N THR A 77 6.39 -0.28 12.52
CA THR A 77 5.75 -0.99 13.64
C THR A 77 4.96 -0.12 14.62
N GLU A 78 5.07 1.21 14.51
CA GLU A 78 4.47 2.16 15.47
C GLU A 78 3.12 2.76 15.02
N LYS A 79 2.54 2.32 13.90
CA LYS A 79 1.29 2.88 13.38
C LYS A 79 0.03 2.20 13.93
N GLU A 80 -0.84 2.98 14.58
CA GLU A 80 -2.18 2.61 15.07
C GLU A 80 -3.23 2.32 13.96
N ILE A 81 -2.80 2.20 12.70
CA ILE A 81 -3.65 2.19 11.49
C ILE A 81 -4.49 0.91 11.31
N LEU A 82 -4.30 -0.08 12.17
CA LEU A 82 -5.01 -1.37 12.13
C LEU A 82 -6.53 -1.26 12.24
N ILE A 83 -7.06 -0.31 13.03
CA ILE A 83 -8.50 -0.22 13.28
C ILE A 83 -9.26 0.35 12.08
N GLU A 84 -8.76 1.44 11.48
CA GLU A 84 -9.44 2.13 10.38
C GLU A 84 -9.54 1.26 9.12
N LEU A 85 -8.44 0.61 8.73
CA LEU A 85 -8.43 -0.27 7.56
C LEU A 85 -9.25 -1.55 7.77
N TYR A 86 -9.34 -2.01 9.02
CA TYR A 86 -10.21 -3.12 9.37
C TYR A 86 -11.68 -2.72 9.26
N GLU A 87 -12.07 -1.55 9.77
CA GLU A 87 -13.43 -1.02 9.64
C GLU A 87 -13.85 -0.82 8.18
N GLU A 88 -12.95 -0.33 7.32
CA GLU A 88 -13.22 -0.21 5.88
C GLU A 88 -13.38 -1.57 5.17
N TYR A 89 -12.83 -2.65 5.74
CA TYR A 89 -12.83 -3.98 5.13
C TYR A 89 -14.12 -4.80 5.40
N ILE A 90 -14.80 -4.58 6.53
CA ILE A 90 -16.02 -5.31 6.94
C ILE A 90 -17.26 -4.79 6.21
#